data_AF-A0AAE4ATV3-F1
#
_entry.id   AF-A0AAE4ATV3-F1
#
_cell.length_a   1.000
_cell.length_b   1.000
_cell.length_c   1.000
_cell.angle_alpha   90.00
_cell.angle_beta   90.00
_cell.angle_gamma   90.00
#
_symmetry.space_group_name_H-M   'P 1'
#
loop_
_entity.id
_entity.type
_entity.pdbx_description
1 polymer ?
#
loop_
_entity_poly.entity_id
_entity_poly.type
_entity_poly.pdbx_seq_one_letter_code
_entity_poly.pdbx_strand_id
1 'polypeptide(L)'
;MSEPVSTLTLSDETDTVRLAEDIAAVLKPGDLVTLSGPLGAGKTTFARALLRAIADDPDLEVPSPTFTLLQPYDLPRLQIAHVDLYRLSDPEEAAELALDDLLVEGAVLVEWPEQGDGMLPAPALAIALEPEPGAEMRSASLEAAPSFAHRLARSRAARRFLVNAGYRRATRRHLQGDASSRAYERIGGGREPAILMNAPTQPDGPAIYGGQPYSKRAHLAETVRPFVAVGDGLRAHGYSAPRVIAHDFEAGFLLLEDLGRDPILRDGQVDEDRYALAVDLLADLHNRPMIESVPLPGGARHVLPPFDRGVFLIELSLYPDWFIPFATGGEMESGAQEAFLKAWDDLFPLVEDAEQHWLLRDFHSPNLMWLEGRKGLGKVGLLDYQDALIGPSAYDVASLLQDVRVTVSPEQEARLFDRYCAARAAADPDFDRDDFALAYALMAAQRATKVLGIFARLARRDGKTGYLAHIPRVSSYLARTLTDPVFGNLTDFYDAAFADLAPKS
;
A
#
# COMPACT_ATOMS: atom_id res chain seq x y z
N MET A 1 24.79 19.78 7.36
CA MET A 1 24.49 21.23 7.29
C MET A 1 22.98 21.34 7.20
N SER A 2 22.34 22.01 8.16
CA SER A 2 20.91 22.28 8.14
C SER A 2 20.55 23.13 6.90
N GLU A 3 19.34 22.92 6.37
CA GLU A 3 18.81 23.80 5.32
C GLU A 3 18.50 25.19 5.89
N PRO A 4 18.42 26.26 5.05
CA PRO A 4 18.08 27.60 5.54
C PRO A 4 16.74 27.59 6.29
N VAL A 5 16.70 28.33 7.41
CA VAL A 5 15.50 28.49 8.24
C VAL A 5 14.34 28.99 7.37
N SER A 6 13.24 28.23 7.35
CA SER A 6 12.00 28.66 6.70
C SER A 6 11.05 29.24 7.75
N THR A 7 10.59 30.47 7.55
CA THR A 7 9.63 31.12 8.46
C THR A 7 8.23 31.09 7.86
N LEU A 8 7.25 30.71 8.69
CA LEU A 8 5.82 30.70 8.34
C LEU A 8 5.06 31.64 9.27
N THR A 9 4.08 32.35 8.73
CA THR A 9 3.08 33.06 9.52
C THR A 9 1.90 32.12 9.79
N LEU A 10 1.57 31.91 11.05
CA LEU A 10 0.41 31.16 11.51
C LEU A 10 -0.63 32.16 11.99
N SER A 11 -1.72 32.32 11.23
CA SER A 11 -2.67 33.41 11.45
C SER A 11 -3.57 33.16 12.67
N ASP A 12 -3.83 31.89 12.95
CA ASP A 12 -4.72 31.41 13.99
C ASP A 12 -4.32 29.98 14.42
N GLU A 13 -5.06 29.40 15.36
CA GLU A 13 -4.85 28.01 15.81
C GLU A 13 -5.03 26.98 14.68
N THR A 14 -5.86 27.26 13.67
CA THR A 14 -6.06 26.35 12.52
C THR A 14 -4.79 26.21 11.70
N ASP A 15 -4.02 27.30 11.52
CA ASP A 15 -2.74 27.25 10.84
C ASP A 15 -1.69 26.46 11.64
N THR A 16 -1.70 26.54 12.98
CA THR A 16 -0.87 25.68 13.85
C THR A 16 -1.24 24.20 13.68
N VAL A 17 -2.54 23.87 13.68
CA VAL A 17 -3.01 22.49 13.46
C VAL A 17 -2.59 21.98 12.08
N ARG A 18 -2.69 22.80 11.03
CA ARG A 18 -2.25 22.42 9.68
C ARG A 18 -0.76 22.14 9.60
N LEU A 19 0.06 22.96 10.25
CA LEU A 19 1.50 22.71 10.30
C LEU A 19 1.79 21.38 10.99
N ALA A 20 1.09 21.10 12.09
CA ALA A 20 1.19 19.84 12.81
C ALA A 20 0.75 18.65 11.96
N GLU A 21 -0.35 18.76 11.19
CA GLU A 21 -0.81 17.73 10.25
C GLU A 21 0.21 17.47 9.12
N ASP A 22 0.80 18.54 8.55
CA ASP A 22 1.79 18.42 7.48
C ASP A 22 3.07 17.71 7.96
N ILE A 23 3.47 17.93 9.21
CA ILE A 23 4.60 17.27 9.88
C ILE A 23 4.24 15.83 10.26
N ALA A 24 3.06 15.63 10.86
CA ALA A 24 2.52 14.31 11.19
C ALA A 24 2.50 13.40 9.97
N ALA A 25 2.13 13.90 8.79
CA ALA A 25 2.08 13.11 7.56
C ALA A 25 3.44 12.50 7.17
N VAL A 26 4.57 13.08 7.59
CA VAL A 26 5.93 12.69 7.15
C VAL A 26 6.87 12.18 8.24
N LEU A 27 6.44 12.22 9.50
CA LEU A 27 7.18 11.72 10.66
C LEU A 27 7.43 10.21 10.57
N LYS A 28 8.64 9.74 10.89
CA LYS A 28 9.03 8.32 10.89
C LYS A 28 9.83 7.98 12.15
N PRO A 29 10.07 6.69 12.44
CA PRO A 29 11.00 6.31 13.49
C PRO A 29 12.37 6.96 13.28
N GLY A 30 13.01 7.39 14.37
CA GLY A 30 14.29 8.10 14.37
C GLY A 30 14.17 9.63 14.24
N ASP A 31 12.97 10.18 14.05
CA ASP A 31 12.78 11.63 13.96
C ASP A 31 12.61 12.26 15.35
N LEU A 32 13.54 13.15 15.72
CA LEU A 32 13.39 14.09 16.84
C LEU A 32 12.84 15.42 16.35
N VAL A 33 11.70 15.86 16.92
CA VAL A 33 11.09 17.17 16.70
C VAL A 33 11.18 17.99 17.98
N THR A 34 11.73 19.20 17.91
CA THR A 34 11.83 20.11 19.06
C THR A 34 10.96 21.34 18.89
N LEU A 35 10.35 21.79 20.00
CA LEU A 35 9.48 22.96 20.08
C LEU A 35 10.04 23.96 21.10
N SER A 36 10.53 25.11 20.64
CA SER A 36 11.02 26.20 21.48
C SER A 36 10.14 27.45 21.35
N GLY A 37 10.29 28.37 22.31
CA GLY A 37 9.55 29.64 22.36
C GLY A 37 9.03 29.97 23.75
N PRO A 38 8.56 31.20 23.99
CA PRO A 38 8.13 31.64 25.31
C PRO A 38 6.91 30.87 25.85
N LEU A 39 6.59 31.09 27.12
CA LEU A 39 5.36 30.56 27.71
C LEU A 39 4.14 31.10 26.94
N GLY A 40 3.19 30.23 26.62
CA GLY A 40 2.02 30.60 25.81
C GLY A 40 2.27 30.67 24.29
N ALA A 41 3.46 30.33 23.81
CA ALA A 41 3.77 30.28 22.37
C ALA A 41 2.97 29.23 21.57
N GLY A 42 2.24 28.33 22.24
CA GLY A 42 1.40 27.30 21.59
C GLY A 42 2.08 25.96 21.34
N LYS A 43 3.22 25.68 22.01
CA LYS A 43 3.96 24.42 21.92
C LYS A 43 3.07 23.20 22.20
N THR A 44 2.41 23.16 23.36
CA THR A 44 1.48 22.07 23.72
C THR A 44 0.27 21.97 22.76
N THR A 45 -0.21 23.09 22.22
CA THR A 45 -1.28 23.10 21.19
C THR A 45 -0.80 22.40 19.92
N PHE A 46 0.42 22.70 19.48
CA PHE A 46 1.04 22.02 18.35
C PHE A 46 1.25 20.52 18.64
N ALA A 47 1.80 20.17 19.81
CA ALA A 47 2.04 18.79 20.22
C ALA A 47 0.76 17.95 20.19
N ARG A 48 -0.31 18.48 20.77
CA ARG A 48 -1.63 17.88 20.75
C ARG A 48 -2.16 17.69 19.34
N ALA A 49 -2.07 18.71 18.48
CA ALA A 49 -2.53 18.61 17.11
C ALA A 49 -1.77 17.53 16.31
N LEU A 50 -0.45 17.42 16.52
CA LEU A 50 0.39 16.42 15.87
C LEU A 50 0.01 15.00 16.30
N LEU A 51 -0.09 14.76 17.62
CA LEU A 51 -0.45 13.44 18.17
C LEU A 51 -1.85 13.00 17.75
N ARG A 52 -2.83 13.91 17.79
CA ARG A 52 -4.21 13.65 17.30
C ARG A 52 -4.26 13.31 15.82
N ALA A 53 -3.45 13.99 15.00
CA ALA A 53 -3.38 13.71 13.56
C ALA A 53 -2.79 12.32 13.27
N ILE A 54 -1.81 11.88 14.05
CA ILE A 54 -1.18 10.55 13.90
C ILE A 54 -2.08 9.44 14.45
N ALA A 55 -2.81 9.72 15.53
CA ALA A 55 -3.78 8.80 16.13
C ALA A 55 -5.06 8.62 15.29
N ASP A 56 -5.34 9.52 14.34
CA ASP A 56 -6.66 9.69 13.71
C ASP A 56 -7.80 9.83 14.75
N ASP A 57 -7.49 10.51 15.87
CA ASP A 57 -8.41 10.70 16.99
C ASP A 57 -8.41 12.19 17.39
N PRO A 58 -9.47 12.95 17.06
CA PRO A 58 -9.57 14.36 17.42
C PRO A 58 -9.75 14.59 18.93
N ASP A 59 -10.17 13.58 19.68
CA ASP A 59 -10.51 13.67 21.10
C ASP A 59 -9.40 13.13 22.00
N LEU A 60 -8.36 12.48 21.45
CA LEU A 60 -7.19 11.99 22.19
C LEU A 60 -6.69 13.04 23.19
N GLU A 61 -6.60 12.63 24.46
CA GLU A 61 -6.04 13.45 25.52
C GLU A 61 -4.53 13.52 25.37
N VAL A 62 -4.03 14.75 25.21
CA VAL A 62 -2.61 15.05 25.14
C VAL A 62 -2.32 16.19 26.14
N PRO A 63 -2.14 15.85 27.43
CA PRO A 63 -1.69 16.81 28.42
C PRO A 63 -0.21 17.16 28.19
N SER A 64 0.25 18.29 28.72
CA SER A 64 1.68 18.58 28.78
C SER A 64 2.31 17.68 29.84
N PRO A 65 3.32 16.85 29.53
CA PRO A 65 3.96 15.97 30.50
C PRO A 65 4.92 16.74 31.42
N THR A 66 4.63 17.99 31.79
CA THR A 66 5.52 18.86 32.57
C THR A 66 5.93 18.27 33.93
N PHE A 67 5.11 17.41 34.53
CA PHE A 67 5.42 16.75 35.80
C PHE A 67 6.02 15.35 35.64
N THR A 68 5.62 14.61 34.60
CA THR A 68 6.13 13.26 34.32
C THR A 68 7.38 13.28 33.45
N LEU A 69 7.72 14.45 32.90
CA LEU A 69 8.75 14.76 31.90
C LEU A 69 8.56 14.05 30.57
N LEU A 70 8.03 12.84 30.56
CA LEU A 70 7.81 12.00 29.39
C LEU A 70 6.42 11.36 29.46
N GLN A 71 5.78 11.24 28.29
CA GLN A 71 4.57 10.45 28.09
C GLN A 71 4.65 9.69 26.76
N PRO A 72 4.59 8.35 26.77
CA PRO A 72 4.58 7.54 25.55
C PRO A 72 3.17 7.44 24.96
N TYR A 73 3.10 7.38 23.64
CA TYR A 73 1.90 7.15 22.85
C TYR A 73 2.16 6.01 21.87
N ASP A 74 1.48 4.89 22.05
CA ASP A 74 1.50 3.76 21.11
C ASP A 74 0.40 3.97 20.06
N LEU A 75 0.74 4.63 18.95
CA LEU A 75 -0.22 5.00 17.91
C LEU A 75 -0.15 4.03 16.72
N PRO A 76 -1.26 3.82 15.98
CA PRO A 76 -1.35 2.80 14.92
C PRO A 76 -0.26 2.88 13.84
N ARG A 77 0.26 4.08 13.58
CA ARG A 77 1.31 4.32 12.56
C ARG A 77 2.73 4.37 13.16
N LEU A 78 2.87 4.92 14.36
CA LEU A 78 4.15 5.38 14.88
C LEU A 78 4.07 5.56 16.39
N GLN A 79 5.00 4.96 17.12
CA GLN A 79 5.18 5.25 18.53
C GLN A 79 5.78 6.65 18.71
N ILE A 80 5.26 7.41 19.66
CA ILE A 80 5.74 8.76 19.95
C ILE A 80 5.95 8.96 21.44
N ALA A 81 7.13 9.42 21.81
CA ALA A 81 7.38 9.95 23.15
C ALA A 81 7.23 11.47 23.14
N HIS A 82 6.27 12.00 23.91
CA HIS A 82 6.13 13.43 24.16
C HIS A 82 6.89 13.77 25.44
N VAL A 83 7.85 14.68 25.32
CA VAL A 83 8.75 15.09 26.39
C VAL A 83 8.62 16.59 26.63
N ASP A 84 8.60 17.01 27.88
CA ASP A 84 8.53 18.40 28.31
C ASP A 84 9.62 18.68 29.34
N LEU A 85 10.66 19.41 28.94
CA LEU A 85 11.86 19.66 29.76
C LEU A 85 11.76 20.93 30.60
N TYR A 86 10.61 21.62 30.64
CA TYR A 86 10.46 22.93 31.29
C TYR A 86 10.96 23.00 32.74
N ARG A 87 10.96 21.86 33.44
CA ARG A 87 11.33 21.77 34.86
C ARG A 87 12.72 21.26 35.14
N LEU A 88 13.47 20.84 34.13
CA LEU A 88 14.85 20.45 34.33
C LEU A 88 15.64 21.68 34.80
N SER A 89 16.43 21.49 35.85
CA SER A 89 17.32 22.53 36.37
C SER A 89 18.76 22.30 35.93
N ASP A 90 19.10 21.06 35.56
CA ASP A 90 20.39 20.64 35.02
C ASP A 90 20.17 19.92 33.67
N PRO A 91 20.82 20.36 32.58
CA PRO A 91 20.75 19.67 31.29
C PRO A 91 21.14 18.19 31.33
N GLU A 92 22.03 17.78 32.24
CA GLU A 92 22.45 16.36 32.37
C GLU A 92 21.28 15.44 32.72
N GLU A 93 20.23 15.95 33.38
CA GLU A 93 19.01 15.17 33.69
C GLU A 93 18.29 14.70 32.41
N ALA A 94 18.45 15.42 31.28
CA ALA A 94 17.86 15.02 30.01
C ALA A 94 18.48 13.73 29.44
N ALA A 95 19.73 13.42 29.80
CA ALA A 95 20.40 12.19 29.36
C ALA A 95 19.76 10.93 29.99
N GLU A 96 19.15 11.05 31.17
CA GLU A 96 18.47 9.94 31.85
C GLU A 96 17.19 9.50 31.15
N LEU A 97 16.63 10.34 30.26
CA LEU A 97 15.43 10.02 29.47
C LEU A 97 15.71 9.03 28.33
N ALA A 98 16.99 8.73 28.05
CA ALA A 98 17.42 7.77 27.05
C ALA A 98 16.73 7.95 25.68
N LEU A 99 16.68 9.19 25.17
CA LEU A 99 15.95 9.53 23.95
C LEU A 99 16.41 8.75 22.72
N ASP A 100 17.69 8.36 22.67
CA ASP A 100 18.23 7.53 21.59
C ASP A 100 17.51 6.18 21.48
N ASP A 101 17.19 5.54 22.61
CA ASP A 101 16.47 4.27 22.63
C ASP A 101 15.03 4.45 22.12
N LEU A 102 14.37 5.56 22.51
CA LEU A 102 13.03 5.89 22.05
C LEU A 102 12.98 6.20 20.54
N LEU A 103 14.06 6.79 20.00
CA LEU A 103 14.20 7.08 18.58
C LEU A 103 14.42 5.81 17.74
N VAL A 104 14.91 4.72 18.32
CA VAL A 104 14.99 3.42 17.63
C VAL A 104 13.59 2.85 17.38
N GLU A 105 12.70 2.97 18.37
CA GLU A 105 11.36 2.37 18.32
C GLU A 105 10.31 3.31 17.68
N GLY A 106 10.53 4.62 17.73
CA GLY A 106 9.55 5.61 17.30
C GLY A 106 10.14 7.00 17.04
N ALA A 107 9.32 8.02 17.22
CA ALA A 107 9.72 9.43 17.12
C ALA A 107 9.60 10.12 18.48
N VAL A 108 10.35 11.20 18.67
CA VAL A 108 10.35 11.97 19.92
C VAL A 108 9.94 13.41 19.65
N LEU A 109 9.02 13.93 20.46
CA LEU A 109 8.61 15.33 20.45
C LEU A 109 9.03 15.99 21.76
N VAL A 110 9.92 16.97 21.70
CA VAL A 110 10.46 17.65 22.89
C VAL A 110 9.97 19.11 22.94
N GLU A 111 9.32 19.49 24.03
CA GLU A 111 9.10 20.88 24.41
C GLU A 111 10.24 21.40 25.30
N TRP A 112 10.59 22.67 25.12
CA TRP A 112 11.67 23.35 25.87
C TRP A 112 13.05 22.69 25.68
N PRO A 113 13.49 22.42 24.44
CA PRO A 113 14.77 21.75 24.18
C PRO A 113 15.97 22.48 24.80
N GLU A 114 15.87 23.79 25.03
CA GLU A 114 16.91 24.61 25.66
C GLU A 114 17.28 24.17 27.08
N GLN A 115 16.38 23.48 27.81
CA GLN A 115 16.69 22.98 29.16
C GLN A 115 17.56 21.72 29.13
N GLY A 116 17.67 21.05 27.97
CA GLY A 116 18.53 19.88 27.74
C GLY A 116 19.69 20.17 26.80
N ASP A 117 20.11 21.43 26.66
CA ASP A 117 21.12 21.84 25.67
C ASP A 117 22.42 21.03 25.83
N GLY A 118 22.96 20.57 24.70
CA GLY A 118 24.13 19.68 24.64
C GLY A 118 23.88 18.20 24.99
N MET A 119 22.70 17.83 25.50
CA MET A 119 22.36 16.43 25.86
C MET A 119 21.34 15.79 24.92
N LEU A 120 20.64 16.57 24.10
CA LEU A 120 19.68 16.05 23.12
C LEU A 120 20.37 15.59 21.83
N PRO A 121 19.87 14.52 21.19
CA PRO A 121 20.25 14.17 19.82
C PRO A 121 20.00 15.34 18.85
N ALA A 122 20.67 15.33 17.70
CA ALA A 122 20.44 16.35 16.68
C ALA A 122 18.98 16.27 16.17
N PRO A 123 18.21 17.37 16.20
CA PRO A 123 16.82 17.33 15.77
C PRO A 123 16.71 17.08 14.26
N ALA A 124 15.78 16.23 13.88
CA ALA A 124 15.35 16.11 12.49
C ALA A 124 14.59 17.39 12.06
N LEU A 125 13.86 18.00 13.00
CA LEU A 125 13.17 19.27 12.84
C LEU A 125 13.19 20.08 14.16
N ALA A 126 13.70 21.30 14.13
CA ALA A 126 13.54 22.27 15.19
C ALA A 126 12.52 23.35 14.79
N ILE A 127 11.56 23.63 15.68
CA ILE A 127 10.50 24.62 15.48
C ILE A 127 10.57 25.64 16.61
N ALA A 128 10.82 26.90 16.26
CA ALA A 128 10.68 28.02 17.18
C ALA A 128 9.35 28.72 16.92
N LEU A 129 8.52 28.86 17.96
CA LEU A 129 7.24 29.56 17.92
C LEU A 129 7.34 30.88 18.65
N GLU A 130 7.05 31.98 17.97
CA GLU A 130 7.05 33.33 18.56
C GLU A 130 5.67 33.99 18.39
N PRO A 131 5.06 34.49 19.48
CA PRO A 131 3.82 35.25 19.37
C PRO A 131 4.08 36.63 18.76
N GLU A 132 3.21 37.04 17.82
CA GLU A 132 3.27 38.39 17.26
C GLU A 132 2.57 39.39 18.21
N PRO A 133 3.14 40.59 18.45
CA PRO A 133 2.53 41.57 19.36
C PRO A 133 1.11 41.97 18.92
N GLY A 134 0.11 41.75 19.79
CA GLY A 134 -1.25 42.28 19.64
C GLY A 134 -2.21 41.47 18.75
N ALA A 135 -1.86 40.23 18.37
CA ALA A 135 -2.73 39.34 17.58
C ALA A 135 -2.70 37.89 18.10
N GLU A 136 -3.64 37.05 17.66
CA GLU A 136 -3.54 35.58 17.81
C GLU A 136 -2.50 34.95 16.87
N MET A 137 -1.86 35.76 16.04
CA MET A 137 -0.88 35.35 15.06
C MET A 137 0.44 34.94 15.73
N ARG A 138 1.13 34.00 15.10
CA ARG A 138 2.45 33.51 15.53
C ARG A 138 3.35 33.38 14.32
N SER A 139 4.65 33.55 14.51
CA SER A 139 5.65 33.13 13.54
C SER A 139 6.21 31.76 13.95
N ALA A 140 6.40 30.88 12.97
CA ALA A 140 7.03 29.59 13.16
C ALA A 140 8.29 29.51 12.30
N SER A 141 9.45 29.43 12.93
CA SER A 141 10.74 29.25 12.27
C SER A 141 11.12 27.78 12.30
N LEU A 142 11.34 27.17 11.14
CA LEU A 142 11.65 25.76 10.99
C LEU A 142 13.07 25.57 10.46
N GLU A 143 13.87 24.84 11.23
CA GLU A 143 15.18 24.35 10.83
C GLU A 143 15.12 22.83 10.72
N ALA A 144 15.35 22.29 9.52
CA ALA A 144 15.19 20.86 9.25
C ALA A 144 16.51 20.24 8.78
N ALA A 145 16.78 19.01 9.24
CA ALA A 145 17.81 18.17 8.65
C ALA A 145 17.45 17.90 7.17
N PRO A 146 18.44 17.76 6.24
CA PRO A 146 18.16 17.66 4.81
C PRO A 146 17.13 16.58 4.41
N SER A 147 17.19 15.40 5.04
CA SER A 147 16.24 14.31 4.80
C SER A 147 14.82 14.67 5.25
N PHE A 148 14.67 15.36 6.38
CA PHE A 148 13.39 15.84 6.88
C PHE A 148 12.85 16.99 6.02
N ALA A 149 13.71 17.94 5.63
CA ALA A 149 13.35 19.07 4.78
C ALA A 149 12.73 18.62 3.45
N HIS A 150 13.33 17.62 2.80
CA HIS A 150 12.79 17.02 1.57
C HIS A 150 11.39 16.42 1.77
N ARG A 151 11.18 15.66 2.87
CA ARG A 151 9.86 15.10 3.18
C ARG A 151 8.84 16.20 3.50
N LEU A 152 9.21 17.20 4.28
CA LEU A 152 8.33 18.32 4.63
C LEU A 152 7.94 19.14 3.38
N ALA A 153 8.88 19.38 2.46
CA ALA A 153 8.62 20.02 1.17
C ALA A 153 7.59 19.21 0.36
N ARG A 154 7.70 17.88 0.34
CA ARG A 154 6.71 17.00 -0.30
C ARG A 154 5.33 17.11 0.35
N SER A 155 5.26 17.15 1.68
CA SER A 155 4.00 17.34 2.42
C SER A 155 3.34 18.69 2.10
N ARG A 156 4.12 19.77 2.06
CA ARG A 156 3.65 21.11 1.65
C ARG A 156 3.20 21.15 0.19
N ALA A 157 3.87 20.41 -0.70
CA ALA A 157 3.44 20.28 -2.09
C ALA A 157 2.06 19.60 -2.19
N ALA A 158 1.82 18.54 -1.39
CA ALA A 158 0.50 17.91 -1.28
C ALA A 158 -0.57 18.90 -0.77
N ARG A 159 -0.25 19.71 0.26
CA ARG A 159 -1.13 20.78 0.75
C ARG A 159 -1.51 21.76 -0.36
N ARG A 160 -0.52 22.24 -1.13
CA ARG A 160 -0.76 23.16 -2.25
C ARG A 160 -1.61 22.52 -3.35
N PHE A 161 -1.37 21.25 -3.66
CA PHE A 161 -2.18 20.48 -4.59
C PHE A 161 -3.66 20.42 -4.13
N LEU A 162 -3.92 20.11 -2.85
CA LEU A 162 -5.25 20.10 -2.26
C LEU A 162 -5.93 21.48 -2.34
N VAL A 163 -5.20 22.55 -1.98
CA VAL A 163 -5.70 23.94 -2.08
C VAL A 163 -6.13 24.27 -3.50
N ASN A 164 -5.31 23.92 -4.50
CA ASN A 164 -5.60 24.14 -5.92
C ASN A 164 -6.80 23.32 -6.41
N ALA A 165 -6.99 22.12 -5.88
CA ALA A 165 -8.16 21.29 -6.13
C ALA A 165 -9.43 21.76 -5.39
N GLY A 166 -9.38 22.87 -4.65
CA GLY A 166 -10.53 23.44 -3.93
C GLY A 166 -10.67 22.97 -2.47
N TYR A 167 -9.72 22.20 -1.95
CA TYR A 167 -9.70 21.65 -0.60
C TYR A 167 -8.89 22.55 0.35
N ARG A 168 -9.21 23.85 0.40
CA ARG A 168 -8.42 24.86 1.12
C ARG A 168 -8.28 24.63 2.63
N ARG A 169 -9.30 24.02 3.24
CA ARG A 169 -9.35 23.72 4.67
C ARG A 169 -9.23 22.22 4.94
N ALA A 170 -8.64 21.46 4.02
CA ALA A 170 -8.59 20.01 4.16
C ALA A 170 -7.86 19.58 5.42
N THR A 171 -8.41 18.63 6.15
CA THR A 171 -7.67 17.84 7.13
C THR A 171 -7.06 16.63 6.43
N ARG A 172 -5.91 16.15 6.93
CA ARG A 172 -5.18 15.00 6.36
C ARG A 172 -5.02 13.91 7.40
N ARG A 173 -5.45 12.69 7.09
CA ARG A 173 -5.31 11.52 7.96
C ARG A 173 -4.67 10.38 7.20
N HIS A 174 -3.59 9.83 7.73
CA HIS A 174 -2.89 8.74 7.05
C HIS A 174 -3.79 7.51 6.94
N LEU A 175 -3.78 6.86 5.78
CA LEU A 175 -4.39 5.54 5.61
C LEU A 175 -3.29 4.50 5.56
N GLN A 176 -3.37 3.54 6.48
CA GLN A 176 -2.45 2.41 6.50
C GLN A 176 -2.72 1.55 5.26
N GLY A 177 -1.76 1.51 4.34
CA GLY A 177 -1.83 0.71 3.13
C GLY A 177 -1.25 -0.70 3.31
N ASP A 178 -1.68 -1.64 2.46
CA ASP A 178 -1.14 -2.99 2.41
C ASP A 178 0.19 -2.99 1.63
N ALA A 179 1.32 -2.97 2.36
CA ALA A 179 2.69 -3.04 1.84
C ALA A 179 3.08 -2.15 0.63
N SER A 180 2.29 -1.14 0.26
CA SER A 180 2.51 -0.29 -0.92
C SER A 180 3.68 0.69 -0.73
N SER A 181 4.37 1.02 -1.82
CA SER A 181 5.30 2.16 -1.88
C SER A 181 4.58 3.51 -1.98
N ARG A 182 3.26 3.48 -2.22
CA ARG A 182 2.38 4.66 -2.36
C ARG A 182 1.80 5.01 -0.99
N ALA A 183 1.77 6.30 -0.68
CA ALA A 183 1.14 6.79 0.55
C ALA A 183 -0.28 7.28 0.25
N TYR A 184 -1.23 6.92 1.11
CA TYR A 184 -2.62 7.33 1.00
C TYR A 184 -3.02 8.14 2.23
N GLU A 185 -3.82 9.17 2.02
CA GLU A 185 -4.36 10.00 3.09
C GLU A 185 -5.83 10.28 2.84
N ARG A 186 -6.67 10.06 3.86
CA ARG A 186 -8.07 10.48 3.84
C ARG A 186 -8.13 11.99 4.07
N ILE A 187 -8.88 12.66 3.21
CA ILE A 187 -9.02 14.10 3.17
C ILE A 187 -10.41 14.49 3.64
N GLY A 188 -10.48 15.20 4.76
CA GLY A 188 -11.70 15.81 5.29
C GLY A 188 -11.81 17.30 4.94
N GLY A 189 -12.91 17.95 5.35
CA GLY A 189 -13.05 19.42 5.26
C GLY A 189 -13.18 20.01 3.83
N GLY A 190 -13.41 19.15 2.84
CA GLY A 190 -13.67 19.54 1.44
C GLY A 190 -15.16 19.55 1.06
N ARG A 191 -15.44 19.64 -0.24
CA ARG A 191 -16.81 19.52 -0.78
C ARG A 191 -17.40 18.12 -0.61
N GLU A 192 -16.53 17.12 -0.74
CA GLU A 192 -16.82 15.70 -0.56
C GLU A 192 -15.58 15.02 0.06
N PRO A 193 -15.74 13.93 0.84
CA PRO A 193 -14.62 13.10 1.28
C PRO A 193 -13.79 12.62 0.09
N ALA A 194 -12.47 12.60 0.25
CA ALA A 194 -11.55 12.21 -0.81
C ALA A 194 -10.33 11.47 -0.26
N ILE A 195 -9.63 10.75 -1.13
CA ILE A 195 -8.34 10.13 -0.85
C ILE A 195 -7.25 10.86 -1.64
N LEU A 196 -6.24 11.38 -0.95
CA LEU A 196 -5.01 11.81 -1.56
C LEU A 196 -4.10 10.59 -1.75
N MET A 197 -3.75 10.28 -2.99
CA MET A 197 -2.64 9.39 -3.31
C MET A 197 -1.38 10.23 -3.53
N ASN A 198 -0.32 9.88 -2.81
CA ASN A 198 1.02 10.42 -2.97
C ASN A 198 1.95 9.30 -3.44
N ALA A 199 2.20 9.30 -4.75
CA ALA A 199 2.97 8.27 -5.45
C ALA A 199 3.95 8.94 -6.41
N PRO A 200 5.07 9.51 -5.90
CA PRO A 200 6.11 10.05 -6.76
C PRO A 200 6.67 8.93 -7.65
N THR A 201 7.22 9.32 -8.81
CA THR A 201 7.88 8.38 -9.72
C THR A 201 8.90 7.56 -8.97
N GLN A 202 8.76 6.24 -9.03
CA GLN A 202 9.66 5.33 -8.34
C GLN A 202 11.00 5.26 -9.10
N PRO A 203 12.14 5.34 -8.41
CA PRO A 203 13.43 5.08 -9.05
C PRO A 203 13.51 3.61 -9.47
N ASP A 204 14.26 3.35 -10.54
CA ASP A 204 14.57 1.99 -10.96
C ASP A 204 15.27 1.23 -9.82
N GLY A 205 14.77 0.03 -9.51
CA GLY A 205 15.46 -0.89 -8.61
C GLY A 205 16.78 -1.41 -9.19
N PRO A 206 17.54 -2.22 -8.45
CA PRO A 206 18.76 -2.81 -8.97
C PRO A 206 18.47 -3.70 -10.19
N ALA A 207 19.31 -3.59 -11.22
CA ALA A 207 19.18 -4.26 -12.51
C ALA A 207 19.61 -5.74 -12.47
N ILE A 208 19.00 -6.53 -11.59
CA ILE A 208 19.40 -7.91 -11.27
C ILE A 208 19.02 -8.88 -12.40
N TYR A 209 17.91 -8.63 -13.09
CA TYR A 209 17.33 -9.59 -14.01
C TYR A 209 17.73 -9.26 -15.45
N GLY A 210 18.86 -9.82 -15.90
CA GLY A 210 19.42 -9.61 -17.24
C GLY A 210 19.56 -8.13 -17.60
N GLY A 211 20.06 -7.33 -16.66
CA GLY A 211 20.28 -5.89 -16.84
C GLY A 211 19.04 -5.02 -16.66
N GLN A 212 17.91 -5.56 -16.19
CA GLN A 212 16.69 -4.80 -15.89
C GLN A 212 16.23 -4.97 -14.42
N PRO A 213 15.63 -3.92 -13.83
CA PRO A 213 14.95 -4.03 -12.54
C PRO A 213 13.72 -4.95 -12.61
N TYR A 214 13.36 -5.56 -11.47
CA TYR A 214 12.14 -6.37 -11.36
C TYR A 214 10.89 -5.61 -11.82
N SER A 215 10.74 -4.33 -11.44
CA SER A 215 9.59 -3.50 -11.82
C SER A 215 9.40 -3.40 -13.33
N LYS A 216 10.49 -3.23 -14.09
CA LYS A 216 10.45 -3.14 -15.55
C LYS A 216 10.02 -4.46 -16.18
N ARG A 217 10.64 -5.57 -15.75
CA ARG A 217 10.33 -6.91 -16.29
C ARG A 217 8.93 -7.37 -15.96
N ALA A 218 8.44 -7.05 -14.76
CA ALA A 218 7.10 -7.39 -14.31
C ALA A 218 6.05 -6.34 -14.72
N HIS A 219 6.45 -5.32 -15.50
CA HIS A 219 5.58 -4.22 -15.95
C HIS A 219 4.81 -3.51 -14.82
N LEU A 220 5.46 -3.29 -13.68
CA LEU A 220 4.86 -2.56 -12.56
C LEU A 220 4.76 -1.05 -12.87
N ALA A 221 3.67 -0.44 -12.43
CA ALA A 221 3.37 0.97 -12.61
C ALA A 221 4.27 1.85 -11.72
N GLU A 222 5.21 2.53 -12.37
CA GLU A 222 6.16 3.46 -11.73
C GLU A 222 5.61 4.88 -11.57
N THR A 223 4.50 5.21 -12.23
CA THR A 223 3.83 6.51 -12.17
C THR A 223 2.35 6.34 -11.85
N VAL A 224 1.66 7.44 -11.58
CA VAL A 224 0.20 7.46 -11.36
C VAL A 224 -0.64 7.36 -12.64
N ARG A 225 -0.01 7.43 -13.83
CA ARG A 225 -0.73 7.46 -15.11
C ARG A 225 -1.48 6.14 -15.41
N PRO A 226 -0.90 4.94 -15.21
CA PRO A 226 -1.63 3.68 -15.35
C PRO A 226 -2.87 3.61 -14.45
N PHE A 227 -2.77 4.07 -13.20
CA PHE A 227 -3.92 4.14 -12.29
C PHE A 227 -5.06 4.99 -12.86
N VAL A 228 -4.77 6.17 -13.40
CA VAL A 228 -5.83 7.01 -14.00
C VAL A 228 -6.40 6.35 -15.25
N ALA A 229 -5.55 5.86 -16.15
CA ALA A 229 -5.98 5.24 -17.40
C ALA A 229 -6.88 4.02 -17.17
N VAL A 230 -6.41 3.03 -16.41
CA VAL A 230 -7.17 1.79 -16.15
C VAL A 230 -8.45 2.10 -15.39
N GLY A 231 -8.39 2.96 -14.38
CA GLY A 231 -9.57 3.38 -13.62
C GLY A 231 -10.64 4.06 -14.47
N ASP A 232 -10.23 4.93 -15.40
CA ASP A 232 -11.14 5.59 -16.34
C ASP A 232 -11.79 4.57 -17.29
N GLY A 233 -11.04 3.59 -17.78
CA GLY A 233 -11.56 2.50 -18.61
C GLY A 233 -12.55 1.59 -17.86
N LEU A 234 -12.24 1.22 -16.61
CA LEU A 234 -13.18 0.48 -15.74
C LEU A 234 -14.49 1.26 -15.55
N ARG A 235 -14.42 2.57 -15.27
CA ARG A 235 -15.61 3.41 -15.11
C ARG A 235 -16.38 3.59 -16.41
N ALA A 236 -15.71 3.64 -17.57
CA ALA A 236 -16.37 3.69 -18.88
C ALA A 236 -17.21 2.42 -19.14
N HIS A 237 -16.85 1.29 -18.51
CA HIS A 237 -17.63 0.07 -18.52
C HIS A 237 -18.70 -0.02 -17.42
N GLY A 238 -18.81 0.98 -16.55
CA GLY A 238 -19.80 1.03 -15.47
C GLY A 238 -19.34 0.38 -14.17
N TYR A 239 -18.06 0.00 -14.05
CA TYR A 239 -17.49 -0.51 -12.80
C TYR A 239 -17.08 0.62 -11.86
N SER A 240 -16.88 0.25 -10.60
CA SER A 240 -16.65 1.19 -9.50
C SER A 240 -15.18 1.34 -9.14
N ALA A 241 -14.36 1.82 -10.07
CA ALA A 241 -13.04 2.37 -9.74
C ALA A 241 -13.19 3.82 -9.18
N PRO A 242 -12.28 4.31 -8.30
CA PRO A 242 -12.36 5.66 -7.77
C PRO A 242 -12.35 6.71 -8.89
N ARG A 243 -13.27 7.66 -8.84
CA ARG A 243 -13.20 8.84 -9.72
C ARG A 243 -12.00 9.70 -9.38
N VAL A 244 -11.28 10.17 -10.40
CA VAL A 244 -10.20 11.16 -10.25
C VAL A 244 -10.81 12.56 -10.15
N ILE A 245 -10.67 13.20 -8.99
CA ILE A 245 -11.14 14.56 -8.70
C ILE A 245 -10.14 15.59 -9.24
N ALA A 246 -8.85 15.35 -9.00
CA ALA A 246 -7.75 16.18 -9.48
C ALA A 246 -6.49 15.32 -9.65
N HIS A 247 -5.55 15.76 -10.48
CA HIS A 247 -4.28 15.07 -10.69
C HIS A 247 -3.13 16.07 -10.91
N ASP A 248 -1.94 15.67 -10.48
CA ASP A 248 -0.65 16.25 -10.85
C ASP A 248 0.26 15.07 -11.23
N PHE A 249 0.36 14.80 -12.53
CA PHE A 249 1.09 13.63 -13.03
C PHE A 249 2.60 13.75 -12.85
N GLU A 250 3.14 14.97 -12.91
CA GLU A 250 4.57 15.21 -12.80
C GLU A 250 5.02 15.11 -11.36
N ALA A 251 4.23 15.65 -10.43
CA ALA A 251 4.49 15.46 -9.02
C ALA A 251 4.10 14.05 -8.54
N GLY A 252 3.17 13.34 -9.21
CA GLY A 252 2.66 12.05 -8.74
C GLY A 252 1.66 12.19 -7.59
N PHE A 253 0.73 13.13 -7.71
CA PHE A 253 -0.41 13.30 -6.79
C PHE A 253 -1.73 13.02 -7.51
N LEU A 254 -2.61 12.25 -6.88
CA LEU A 254 -4.01 12.15 -7.28
C LEU A 254 -4.91 12.49 -6.09
N LEU A 255 -6.02 13.18 -6.37
CA LEU A 255 -7.13 13.31 -5.45
C LEU A 255 -8.29 12.46 -5.99
N LEU A 256 -8.73 11.50 -5.20
CA LEU A 256 -9.63 10.42 -5.62
C LEU A 256 -10.91 10.45 -4.79
N GLU A 257 -11.99 9.93 -5.36
CA GLU A 257 -13.20 9.55 -4.61
C GLU A 257 -12.85 8.59 -3.46
N ASP A 258 -13.42 8.84 -2.28
CA ASP A 258 -13.38 7.90 -1.15
C ASP A 258 -14.48 6.84 -1.33
N LEU A 259 -14.08 5.62 -1.68
CA LEU A 259 -14.99 4.47 -1.84
C LEU A 259 -15.52 3.92 -0.50
N GLY A 260 -15.15 4.50 0.65
CA GLY A 260 -15.66 4.13 1.96
C GLY A 260 -14.73 3.22 2.76
N ARG A 261 -15.31 2.39 3.62
CA ARG A 261 -14.57 1.53 4.59
C ARG A 261 -15.12 0.10 4.69
N ASP A 262 -16.18 -0.24 3.97
CA ASP A 262 -16.79 -1.58 4.01
C ASP A 262 -16.03 -2.48 3.03
N PRO A 263 -15.26 -3.48 3.49
CA PRO A 263 -14.53 -4.38 2.61
C PRO A 263 -15.49 -5.35 1.91
N ILE A 264 -15.04 -6.06 0.89
CA ILE A 264 -15.84 -7.14 0.27
C ILE A 264 -16.13 -8.29 1.26
N LEU A 265 -15.29 -8.44 2.29
CA LEU A 265 -15.48 -9.41 3.37
C LEU A 265 -16.57 -8.95 4.35
N ARG A 266 -17.20 -9.90 5.04
CA ARG A 266 -18.07 -9.63 6.18
C ARG A 266 -17.45 -10.28 7.42
N ASP A 267 -17.20 -9.48 8.46
CA ASP A 267 -16.57 -9.93 9.71
C ASP A 267 -15.24 -10.69 9.50
N GLY A 268 -14.46 -10.27 8.49
CA GLY A 268 -13.19 -10.89 8.12
C GLY A 268 -13.31 -12.25 7.44
N GLN A 269 -14.52 -12.66 7.03
CA GLN A 269 -14.80 -13.90 6.32
C GLN A 269 -15.34 -13.63 4.91
N VAL A 270 -15.25 -14.64 4.06
CA VAL A 270 -15.86 -14.63 2.73
C VAL A 270 -17.38 -14.48 2.87
N ASP A 271 -17.93 -13.43 2.27
CA ASP A 271 -19.36 -13.26 2.09
C ASP A 271 -19.75 -13.78 0.71
N GLU A 272 -20.55 -14.86 0.67
CA GLU A 272 -20.92 -15.56 -0.57
C GLU A 272 -21.61 -14.63 -1.58
N ASP A 273 -22.50 -13.75 -1.13
CA ASP A 273 -23.26 -12.87 -2.03
C ASP A 273 -22.34 -11.78 -2.61
N ARG A 274 -21.46 -11.22 -1.78
CA ARG A 274 -20.47 -10.22 -2.22
C ARG A 274 -19.46 -10.82 -3.20
N TYR A 275 -18.96 -12.03 -2.92
CA TYR A 275 -18.03 -12.75 -3.81
C TYR A 275 -18.71 -13.19 -5.11
N ALA A 276 -19.96 -13.66 -5.06
CA ALA A 276 -20.73 -14.01 -6.24
C ALA A 276 -20.87 -12.81 -7.19
N LEU A 277 -21.08 -11.60 -6.64
CA LEU A 277 -21.15 -10.37 -7.45
C LEU A 277 -19.79 -9.95 -8.01
N ALA A 278 -18.70 -10.18 -7.28
CA ALA A 278 -17.34 -9.96 -7.78
C ALA A 278 -16.99 -10.93 -8.92
N VAL A 279 -17.44 -12.19 -8.84
CA VAL A 279 -17.37 -13.17 -9.93
C VAL A 279 -18.17 -12.71 -11.15
N ASP A 280 -19.40 -12.24 -10.95
CA ASP A 280 -20.22 -11.72 -12.05
C ASP A 280 -19.56 -10.51 -12.73
N LEU A 281 -18.86 -9.68 -11.96
CA LEU A 281 -18.12 -8.54 -12.49
C LEU A 281 -16.99 -9.00 -13.42
N LEU A 282 -16.20 -10.00 -13.01
CA LEU A 282 -15.16 -10.57 -13.88
C LEU A 282 -15.75 -11.22 -15.14
N ALA A 283 -16.84 -11.97 -15.00
CA ALA A 283 -17.50 -12.57 -16.16
C ALA A 283 -18.01 -11.51 -17.15
N ASP A 284 -18.61 -10.42 -16.65
CA ASP A 284 -19.05 -9.28 -17.46
C ASP A 284 -17.87 -8.52 -18.08
N LEU A 285 -16.76 -8.37 -17.36
CA LEU A 285 -15.54 -7.73 -17.87
C LEU A 285 -14.98 -8.51 -19.05
N HIS A 286 -14.78 -9.82 -18.88
CA HIS A 286 -14.17 -10.67 -19.89
C HIS A 286 -15.06 -10.90 -21.12
N ASN A 287 -16.37 -10.66 -20.99
CA ASN A 287 -17.29 -10.69 -22.12
C ASN A 287 -17.32 -9.38 -22.95
N ARG A 288 -16.64 -8.32 -22.49
CA ARG A 288 -16.59 -7.03 -23.21
C ARG A 288 -15.47 -7.01 -24.24
N PRO A 289 -15.55 -6.16 -25.27
CA PRO A 289 -14.44 -5.95 -26.19
C PRO A 289 -13.17 -5.54 -25.43
N MET A 290 -12.07 -6.24 -25.68
CA MET A 290 -10.79 -5.93 -25.08
C MET A 290 -10.29 -4.55 -25.53
N ILE A 291 -9.88 -3.72 -24.57
CA ILE A 291 -9.33 -2.39 -24.83
C ILE A 291 -7.83 -2.41 -24.55
N GLU A 292 -7.01 -2.45 -25.60
CA GLU A 292 -5.54 -2.48 -25.46
C GLU A 292 -4.95 -1.12 -25.09
N SER A 293 -5.70 -0.04 -25.34
CA SER A 293 -5.22 1.32 -25.09
C SER A 293 -6.33 2.22 -24.57
N VAL A 294 -6.06 2.89 -23.46
CA VAL A 294 -7.02 3.75 -22.76
C VAL A 294 -6.54 5.20 -22.81
N PRO A 295 -7.42 6.18 -23.12
CA PRO A 295 -7.04 7.58 -23.15
C PRO A 295 -6.67 8.11 -21.76
N LEU A 296 -5.77 9.10 -21.72
CA LEU A 296 -5.40 9.87 -20.54
C LEU A 296 -5.81 11.34 -20.71
N PRO A 297 -6.05 12.06 -19.59
CA PRO A 297 -6.14 13.51 -19.61
C PRO A 297 -4.91 14.14 -20.30
N GLY A 298 -5.17 15.09 -21.21
CA GLY A 298 -4.11 15.73 -22.02
C GLY A 298 -3.83 15.06 -23.38
N GLY A 299 -4.60 14.04 -23.78
CA GLY A 299 -4.55 13.45 -25.12
C GLY A 299 -3.53 12.33 -25.29
N ALA A 300 -2.71 12.05 -24.26
CA ALA A 300 -1.88 10.85 -24.21
C ALA A 300 -2.75 9.58 -24.13
N ARG A 301 -2.14 8.43 -24.36
CA ARG A 301 -2.79 7.12 -24.21
C ARG A 301 -1.88 6.20 -23.40
N HIS A 302 -2.47 5.40 -22.53
CA HIS A 302 -1.79 4.27 -21.90
C HIS A 302 -2.07 3.03 -22.75
N VAL A 303 -1.03 2.27 -23.09
CA VAL A 303 -1.16 0.95 -23.71
C VAL A 303 -0.91 -0.06 -22.60
N LEU A 304 -1.86 -0.98 -22.40
CA LEU A 304 -1.69 -2.01 -21.38
C LEU A 304 -0.55 -2.94 -21.82
N PRO A 305 0.43 -3.23 -20.95
CA PRO A 305 1.49 -4.17 -21.27
C PRO A 305 0.93 -5.60 -21.37
N PRO A 306 1.54 -6.48 -22.18
CA PRO A 306 1.16 -7.88 -22.20
C PRO A 306 1.66 -8.61 -20.94
N PHE A 307 0.92 -9.60 -20.48
CA PHE A 307 1.42 -10.66 -19.59
C PHE A 307 2.19 -11.66 -20.45
N ASP A 308 3.40 -11.28 -20.84
CA ASP A 308 4.25 -12.09 -21.70
C ASP A 308 5.04 -13.15 -20.93
N ARG A 309 5.79 -13.97 -21.68
CA ARG A 309 6.69 -15.00 -21.11
C ARG A 309 7.68 -14.42 -20.10
N GLY A 310 8.13 -13.20 -20.32
CA GLY A 310 9.05 -12.48 -19.44
C GLY A 310 8.40 -12.21 -18.08
N VAL A 311 7.19 -11.67 -18.07
CA VAL A 311 6.38 -11.45 -16.85
C VAL A 311 6.08 -12.77 -16.14
N PHE A 312 5.66 -13.79 -16.89
CA PHE A 312 5.33 -15.10 -16.35
C PHE A 312 6.50 -15.72 -15.57
N LEU A 313 7.69 -15.77 -16.19
CA LEU A 313 8.88 -16.38 -15.59
C LEU A 313 9.52 -15.53 -14.49
N ILE A 314 9.52 -14.19 -14.61
CA ILE A 314 10.10 -13.33 -13.57
C ILE A 314 9.29 -13.35 -12.28
N GLU A 315 7.97 -13.50 -12.37
CA GLU A 315 7.12 -13.66 -11.19
C GLU A 315 7.37 -15.01 -10.51
N LEU A 316 7.56 -16.07 -11.30
CA LEU A 316 7.88 -17.42 -10.79
C LEU A 316 9.27 -17.50 -10.15
N SER A 317 10.24 -16.69 -10.59
CA SER A 317 11.59 -16.66 -9.99
C SER A 317 11.57 -16.26 -8.51
N LEU A 318 10.52 -15.58 -8.04
CA LEU A 318 10.39 -15.23 -6.62
C LEU A 318 10.36 -16.45 -5.70
N TYR A 319 9.88 -17.60 -6.18
CA TYR A 319 9.84 -18.82 -5.39
C TYR A 319 11.25 -19.34 -5.05
N PRO A 320 12.13 -19.66 -6.02
CA PRO A 320 13.51 -20.05 -5.71
C PRO A 320 14.32 -18.92 -5.06
N ASP A 321 14.11 -17.66 -5.46
CA ASP A 321 14.89 -16.53 -4.96
C ASP A 321 14.59 -16.20 -3.48
N TRP A 322 13.35 -16.40 -3.01
CA TRP A 322 12.91 -15.95 -1.69
C TRP A 322 12.25 -17.02 -0.84
N PHE A 323 11.37 -17.84 -1.42
CA PHE A 323 10.62 -18.82 -0.66
C PHE A 323 11.45 -20.03 -0.27
N ILE A 324 12.28 -20.57 -1.17
CA ILE A 324 13.16 -21.70 -0.84
C ILE A 324 14.13 -21.35 0.30
N PRO A 325 14.91 -20.24 0.22
CA PRO A 325 15.72 -19.77 1.34
C PRO A 325 14.92 -19.62 2.63
N PHE A 326 13.67 -19.16 2.54
CA PHE A 326 12.76 -19.02 3.67
C PHE A 326 12.38 -20.36 4.31
N ALA A 327 11.90 -21.31 3.51
CA ALA A 327 11.35 -22.57 3.98
C ALA A 327 12.41 -23.56 4.46
N THR A 328 13.54 -23.66 3.75
CA THR A 328 14.55 -24.70 4.01
C THR A 328 15.78 -24.18 4.76
N GLY A 329 15.98 -22.86 4.79
CA GLY A 329 17.20 -22.24 5.31
C GLY A 329 18.41 -22.32 4.36
N GLY A 330 18.25 -22.92 3.18
CA GLY A 330 19.28 -23.03 2.14
C GLY A 330 18.81 -22.51 0.78
N GLU A 331 19.73 -22.37 -0.16
CA GLU A 331 19.41 -21.94 -1.53
C GLU A 331 19.00 -23.14 -2.39
N MET A 332 18.17 -22.89 -3.41
CA MET A 332 17.93 -23.88 -4.45
C MET A 332 19.20 -24.03 -5.28
N GLU A 333 19.64 -25.28 -5.52
CA GLU A 333 20.80 -25.52 -6.38
C GLU A 333 20.57 -24.91 -7.76
N SER A 334 21.59 -24.27 -8.35
CA SER A 334 21.40 -23.51 -9.60
C SER A 334 20.83 -24.35 -10.74
N GLY A 335 21.22 -25.62 -10.86
CA GLY A 335 20.65 -26.55 -11.84
C GLY A 335 19.18 -26.89 -11.58
N ALA A 336 18.76 -26.95 -10.31
CA ALA A 336 17.36 -27.16 -9.92
C ALA A 336 16.52 -25.89 -10.18
N GLN A 337 17.06 -24.70 -9.95
CA GLN A 337 16.37 -23.44 -10.28
C GLN A 337 16.13 -23.29 -11.79
N GLU A 338 17.13 -23.62 -12.62
CA GLU A 338 16.99 -23.63 -14.08
C GLU A 338 15.95 -24.67 -14.54
N ALA A 339 15.98 -25.87 -13.97
CA ALA A 339 15.01 -26.92 -14.27
C ALA A 339 13.58 -26.53 -13.86
N PHE A 340 13.42 -25.88 -12.71
CA PHE A 340 12.13 -25.36 -12.23
C PHE A 340 11.54 -24.31 -13.19
N LEU A 341 12.33 -23.30 -13.56
CA LEU A 341 11.87 -22.26 -14.49
C LEU A 341 11.61 -22.83 -15.87
N LYS A 342 12.40 -23.81 -16.31
CA LYS A 342 12.16 -24.52 -17.57
C LYS A 342 10.84 -25.30 -17.55
N ALA A 343 10.55 -26.03 -16.46
CA ALA A 343 9.30 -26.80 -16.35
C ALA A 343 8.07 -25.87 -16.44
N TRP A 344 8.16 -24.67 -15.88
CA TRP A 344 7.15 -23.64 -16.05
C TRP A 344 7.10 -23.05 -17.47
N ASP A 345 8.26 -22.74 -18.08
CA ASP A 345 8.33 -22.24 -19.46
C ASP A 345 7.70 -23.21 -20.47
N ASP A 346 7.85 -24.52 -20.25
CA ASP A 346 7.24 -25.56 -21.08
C ASP A 346 5.69 -25.54 -21.01
N LEU A 347 5.10 -24.97 -19.94
CA LEU A 347 3.65 -24.78 -19.79
C LEU A 347 3.16 -23.42 -20.32
N PHE A 348 4.05 -22.45 -20.54
CA PHE A 348 3.67 -21.11 -20.98
C PHE A 348 2.84 -21.07 -22.28
N PRO A 349 3.08 -21.90 -23.31
CA PRO A 349 2.24 -21.91 -24.51
C PRO A 349 0.75 -22.13 -24.21
N LEU A 350 0.41 -22.94 -23.21
CA LEU A 350 -0.99 -23.16 -22.79
C LEU A 350 -1.62 -21.90 -22.19
N VAL A 351 -0.80 -21.05 -21.55
CA VAL A 351 -1.22 -19.77 -20.98
C VAL A 351 -1.38 -18.71 -22.06
N GLU A 352 -0.48 -18.70 -23.04
CA GLU A 352 -0.49 -17.78 -24.18
C GLU A 352 -1.67 -18.04 -25.12
N ASP A 353 -2.00 -19.31 -25.35
CA ASP A 353 -3.12 -19.73 -26.21
C ASP A 353 -4.49 -19.60 -25.53
N ALA A 354 -4.53 -19.47 -24.19
CA ALA A 354 -5.77 -19.29 -23.44
C ALA A 354 -6.45 -17.94 -23.76
N GLU A 355 -7.71 -17.81 -23.35
CA GLU A 355 -8.46 -16.56 -23.52
C GLU A 355 -7.77 -15.37 -22.81
N GLN A 356 -7.41 -14.34 -23.59
CA GLN A 356 -6.75 -13.13 -23.10
C GLN A 356 -7.74 -11.98 -22.90
N HIS A 357 -7.62 -11.27 -21.79
CA HIS A 357 -8.37 -10.05 -21.47
C HIS A 357 -7.58 -9.13 -20.54
N TRP A 358 -8.23 -8.12 -19.97
CA TRP A 358 -7.68 -7.35 -18.86
C TRP A 358 -7.43 -8.28 -17.66
N LEU A 359 -6.17 -8.35 -17.27
CA LEU A 359 -5.70 -8.97 -16.05
C LEU A 359 -5.42 -7.83 -15.07
N LEU A 360 -6.33 -7.59 -14.12
CA LEU A 360 -6.24 -6.57 -13.08
C LEU A 360 -5.17 -6.89 -12.03
N ARG A 361 -4.77 -8.16 -11.96
CA ARG A 361 -3.61 -8.70 -11.21
C ARG A 361 -3.87 -8.87 -9.72
N ASP A 362 -4.44 -7.86 -9.08
CA ASP A 362 -4.68 -7.84 -7.64
C ASP A 362 -6.18 -7.84 -7.28
N PHE A 363 -6.98 -8.60 -8.04
CA PHE A 363 -8.42 -8.77 -7.81
C PHE A 363 -8.73 -9.75 -6.64
N HIS A 364 -8.58 -9.28 -5.40
CA HIS A 364 -8.86 -10.06 -4.19
C HIS A 364 -9.21 -9.16 -2.98
N SER A 365 -9.57 -9.75 -1.84
CA SER A 365 -10.33 -9.06 -0.77
C SER A 365 -9.85 -7.72 -0.22
N PRO A 366 -8.55 -7.42 -0.02
CA PRO A 366 -8.10 -6.10 0.45
C PRO A 366 -8.33 -4.99 -0.59
N ASN A 367 -8.45 -5.36 -1.87
CA ASN A 367 -8.56 -4.45 -3.00
C ASN A 367 -10.00 -4.36 -3.54
N LEU A 368 -10.95 -4.99 -2.86
CA LEU A 368 -12.38 -4.96 -3.21
C LEU A 368 -13.18 -4.33 -2.06
N MET A 369 -13.96 -3.30 -2.40
CA MET A 369 -14.81 -2.57 -1.46
C MET A 369 -16.29 -2.87 -1.72
N TRP A 370 -17.11 -2.95 -0.67
CA TRP A 370 -18.55 -3.05 -0.80
C TRP A 370 -19.21 -1.67 -0.76
N LEU A 371 -19.97 -1.34 -1.81
CA LEU A 371 -20.59 -0.04 -2.01
C LEU A 371 -22.12 -0.18 -1.96
N GLU A 372 -22.68 -0.32 -0.76
CA GLU A 372 -24.12 -0.58 -0.56
C GLU A 372 -25.03 0.42 -1.30
N GLY A 373 -24.60 1.68 -1.43
CA GLY A 373 -25.34 2.73 -2.13
C GLY A 373 -25.36 2.64 -3.66
N ARG A 374 -24.57 1.74 -4.28
CA ARG A 374 -24.53 1.53 -5.74
C ARG A 374 -25.42 0.34 -6.14
N LYS A 375 -25.66 0.16 -7.45
CA LYS A 375 -26.56 -0.87 -7.99
C LYS A 375 -25.81 -1.90 -8.82
N GLY A 376 -26.30 -3.14 -8.82
CA GLY A 376 -25.72 -4.24 -9.62
C GLY A 376 -24.22 -4.41 -9.37
N LEU A 377 -23.45 -4.70 -10.42
CA LEU A 377 -21.99 -4.81 -10.37
C LEU A 377 -21.30 -3.57 -9.81
N GLY A 378 -21.95 -2.40 -9.88
CA GLY A 378 -21.45 -1.18 -9.27
C GLY A 378 -21.30 -1.25 -7.75
N LYS A 379 -21.86 -2.24 -7.06
CA LYS A 379 -21.61 -2.47 -5.63
C LYS A 379 -20.19 -2.94 -5.33
N VAL A 380 -19.45 -3.47 -6.31
CA VAL A 380 -18.06 -3.92 -6.12
C VAL A 380 -17.12 -2.78 -6.50
N GLY A 381 -16.58 -2.11 -5.50
CA GLY A 381 -15.53 -1.10 -5.65
C GLY A 381 -14.17 -1.74 -5.91
N LEU A 382 -13.43 -1.21 -6.87
CA LEU A 382 -12.13 -1.76 -7.32
C LEU A 382 -11.00 -0.85 -6.89
N LEU A 383 -9.96 -1.41 -6.28
CA LEU A 383 -8.72 -0.72 -5.92
C LEU A 383 -7.52 -1.46 -6.55
N ASP A 384 -6.34 -0.85 -6.47
CA ASP A 384 -5.03 -1.46 -6.79
C ASP A 384 -4.89 -2.08 -8.21
N TYR A 385 -5.60 -1.54 -9.19
CA TYR A 385 -5.63 -2.04 -10.57
C TYR A 385 -4.57 -1.39 -11.50
N GLN A 386 -3.64 -0.58 -10.97
CA GLN A 386 -2.68 0.15 -11.81
C GLN A 386 -1.63 -0.74 -12.50
N ASP A 387 -1.42 -1.95 -11.99
CA ASP A 387 -0.46 -2.92 -12.51
C ASP A 387 -1.11 -3.89 -13.52
N ALA A 388 -2.29 -3.50 -14.05
CA ALA A 388 -3.06 -4.29 -14.99
C ALA A 388 -2.34 -4.52 -16.32
N LEU A 389 -2.57 -5.70 -16.89
CA LEU A 389 -1.97 -6.20 -18.11
C LEU A 389 -3.04 -6.72 -19.08
N ILE A 390 -2.65 -7.02 -20.31
CA ILE A 390 -3.42 -7.92 -21.18
C ILE A 390 -2.87 -9.33 -20.96
N GLY A 391 -3.68 -10.23 -20.42
CA GLY A 391 -3.25 -11.57 -20.01
C GLY A 391 -4.41 -12.55 -19.88
N PRO A 392 -4.14 -13.79 -19.43
CA PRO A 392 -5.16 -14.83 -19.32
C PRO A 392 -6.28 -14.40 -18.36
N SER A 393 -7.52 -14.39 -18.84
CA SER A 393 -8.71 -13.98 -18.07
C SER A 393 -8.91 -14.79 -16.78
N ALA A 394 -8.40 -16.02 -16.76
CA ALA A 394 -8.45 -16.91 -15.62
C ALA A 394 -7.63 -16.43 -14.41
N TYR A 395 -6.67 -15.50 -14.60
CA TYR A 395 -5.81 -15.02 -13.52
C TYR A 395 -6.57 -14.32 -12.41
N ASP A 396 -7.45 -13.37 -12.74
CA ASP A 396 -8.22 -12.63 -11.74
C ASP A 396 -9.27 -13.50 -11.07
N VAL A 397 -9.81 -14.49 -11.80
CA VAL A 397 -10.71 -15.51 -11.23
C VAL A 397 -9.94 -16.34 -10.19
N ALA A 398 -8.76 -16.84 -10.53
CA ALA A 398 -7.90 -17.55 -9.57
C ALA A 398 -7.49 -16.66 -8.38
N SER A 399 -7.24 -15.36 -8.61
CA SER A 399 -6.91 -14.39 -7.57
C SER A 399 -8.00 -14.25 -6.51
N LEU A 400 -9.27 -14.25 -6.94
CA LEU A 400 -10.45 -14.17 -6.08
C LEU A 400 -10.79 -15.51 -5.42
N LEU A 401 -10.79 -16.61 -6.18
CA LEU A 401 -11.27 -17.91 -5.71
C LEU A 401 -10.25 -18.67 -4.86
N GLN A 402 -8.96 -18.34 -5.03
CA GLN A 402 -7.86 -18.74 -4.14
C GLN A 402 -7.26 -17.50 -3.46
N ASP A 403 -8.13 -16.70 -2.85
CA ASP A 403 -7.74 -15.49 -2.12
C ASP A 403 -6.71 -15.83 -1.04
N VAL A 404 -5.55 -15.18 -1.09
CA VAL A 404 -4.43 -15.51 -0.19
C VAL A 404 -4.60 -14.85 1.18
N ARG A 405 -5.49 -13.87 1.30
CA ARG A 405 -5.71 -13.05 2.50
C ARG A 405 -6.84 -13.58 3.38
N VAL A 406 -7.78 -14.35 2.82
CA VAL A 406 -8.89 -15.00 3.53
C VAL A 406 -9.06 -16.44 3.06
N THR A 407 -9.57 -17.35 3.90
CA THR A 407 -9.82 -18.73 3.47
C THR A 407 -11.12 -18.82 2.66
N VAL A 408 -11.01 -19.15 1.38
CA VAL A 408 -12.07 -19.70 0.53
C VAL A 408 -12.01 -21.23 0.63
N SER A 409 -13.12 -21.89 1.01
CA SER A 409 -13.18 -23.36 1.08
C SER A 409 -13.26 -23.99 -0.31
N PRO A 410 -12.89 -25.27 -0.49
CA PRO A 410 -13.01 -25.97 -1.78
C PRO A 410 -14.44 -25.93 -2.35
N GLU A 411 -15.45 -26.02 -1.49
CA GLU A 411 -16.86 -25.97 -1.89
C GLU A 411 -17.26 -24.57 -2.35
N GLN A 412 -16.72 -23.51 -1.72
CA GLN A 412 -16.95 -22.12 -2.13
C GLN A 412 -16.28 -21.85 -3.47
N GLU A 413 -15.01 -22.23 -3.62
CA GLU A 413 -14.27 -22.14 -4.87
C GLU A 413 -15.02 -22.82 -6.02
N ALA A 414 -15.46 -24.06 -5.83
CA ALA A 414 -16.20 -24.81 -6.85
C ALA A 414 -17.50 -24.10 -7.26
N ARG A 415 -18.32 -23.64 -6.29
CA ARG A 415 -19.57 -22.91 -6.59
C ARG A 415 -19.33 -21.61 -7.34
N LEU A 416 -18.32 -20.85 -6.93
CA LEU A 416 -17.98 -19.57 -7.55
C LEU A 416 -17.36 -19.76 -8.95
N PHE A 417 -16.56 -20.81 -9.15
CA PHE A 417 -16.04 -21.20 -10.46
C PHE A 417 -17.18 -21.61 -11.41
N ASP A 418 -18.10 -22.44 -10.95
CA ASP A 418 -19.30 -22.83 -11.71
C ASP A 418 -20.14 -21.61 -12.10
N ARG A 419 -20.30 -20.65 -11.17
CA ARG A 419 -21.01 -19.40 -11.42
C ARG A 419 -20.34 -18.59 -12.53
N TYR A 420 -19.01 -18.43 -12.47
CA TYR A 420 -18.25 -17.73 -13.51
C TYR A 420 -18.47 -18.38 -14.88
N CYS A 421 -18.26 -19.70 -14.97
CA CYS A 421 -18.39 -20.44 -16.23
C CYS A 421 -19.82 -20.37 -16.78
N ALA A 422 -20.84 -20.47 -15.92
CA ALA A 422 -22.24 -20.34 -16.34
C ALA A 422 -22.55 -18.94 -16.88
N ALA A 423 -22.02 -17.88 -16.26
CA ALA A 423 -22.18 -16.52 -16.74
C ALA A 423 -21.49 -16.30 -18.11
N ARG A 424 -20.27 -16.85 -18.28
CA ARG A 424 -19.54 -16.80 -19.56
C ARG A 424 -20.24 -17.57 -20.67
N ALA A 425 -20.63 -18.82 -20.43
CA ALA A 425 -21.35 -19.64 -21.41
C ALA A 425 -22.72 -19.04 -21.81
N ALA A 426 -23.37 -18.30 -20.91
CA ALA A 426 -24.63 -17.61 -21.22
C ALA A 426 -24.42 -16.37 -22.11
N ALA A 427 -23.24 -15.77 -22.07
CA ALA A 427 -22.93 -14.53 -22.79
C ALA A 427 -22.18 -14.78 -24.10
N ASP A 428 -21.37 -15.83 -24.15
CA ASP A 428 -20.55 -16.24 -25.28
C ASP A 428 -20.75 -17.76 -25.57
N PRO A 429 -21.43 -18.13 -26.68
CA PRO A 429 -21.61 -19.51 -27.07
C PRO A 429 -20.33 -20.27 -27.40
N ASP A 430 -19.24 -19.55 -27.70
CA ASP A 430 -17.93 -20.15 -28.05
C ASP A 430 -17.05 -20.36 -26.81
N PHE A 431 -17.54 -20.00 -25.61
CA PHE A 431 -16.80 -20.22 -24.36
C PHE A 431 -16.63 -21.72 -24.06
N ASP A 432 -15.39 -22.19 -24.08
CA ASP A 432 -15.02 -23.54 -23.68
C ASP A 432 -14.66 -23.59 -22.19
N ARG A 433 -15.48 -24.33 -21.44
CA ARG A 433 -15.31 -24.49 -19.99
C ARG A 433 -14.07 -25.31 -19.63
N ASP A 434 -13.72 -26.32 -20.42
CA ASP A 434 -12.62 -27.23 -20.12
C ASP A 434 -11.27 -26.53 -20.39
N ASP A 435 -11.18 -25.78 -21.49
CA ASP A 435 -10.02 -24.91 -21.77
C ASP A 435 -9.86 -23.83 -20.68
N PHE A 436 -10.98 -23.22 -20.24
CA PHE A 436 -10.94 -22.26 -19.15
C PHE A 436 -10.52 -22.90 -17.81
N ALA A 437 -10.96 -24.14 -17.53
CA ALA A 437 -10.55 -24.86 -16.32
C ALA A 437 -9.04 -25.15 -16.29
N LEU A 438 -8.45 -25.50 -17.44
CA LEU A 438 -7.01 -25.65 -17.58
C LEU A 438 -6.28 -24.33 -17.33
N ALA A 439 -6.74 -23.24 -17.97
CA ALA A 439 -6.16 -21.90 -17.77
C ALA A 439 -6.27 -21.45 -16.31
N TYR A 440 -7.39 -21.73 -15.65
CA TYR A 440 -7.60 -21.47 -14.23
C TYR A 440 -6.60 -22.22 -13.35
N ALA A 441 -6.42 -23.52 -13.58
CA ALA A 441 -5.44 -24.31 -12.82
C ALA A 441 -4.02 -23.77 -12.99
N LEU A 442 -3.61 -23.46 -14.23
CA LEU A 442 -2.29 -22.89 -14.54
C LEU A 442 -2.06 -21.55 -13.81
N MET A 443 -3.05 -20.63 -13.86
CA MET A 443 -2.93 -19.32 -13.22
C MET A 443 -3.02 -19.40 -11.69
N ALA A 444 -3.83 -20.29 -11.15
CA ALA A 444 -3.90 -20.56 -9.72
C ALA A 444 -2.54 -21.03 -9.17
N ALA A 445 -1.91 -22.01 -9.84
CA ALA A 445 -0.61 -22.53 -9.43
C ALA A 445 0.52 -21.50 -9.60
N GLN A 446 0.56 -20.77 -10.73
CA GLN A 446 1.55 -19.71 -10.97
C GLN A 446 1.45 -18.62 -9.91
N ARG A 447 0.22 -18.14 -9.64
CA ARG A 447 0.00 -17.06 -8.68
C ARG A 447 0.35 -17.49 -7.27
N ALA A 448 -0.07 -18.68 -6.84
CA ALA A 448 0.29 -19.18 -5.51
C ALA A 448 1.81 -19.28 -5.34
N THR A 449 2.52 -19.79 -6.35
CA THR A 449 3.99 -19.87 -6.39
C THR A 449 4.64 -18.50 -6.26
N LYS A 450 4.19 -17.52 -7.06
CA LYS A 450 4.62 -16.11 -6.97
C LYS A 450 4.39 -15.55 -5.56
N VAL A 451 3.19 -15.73 -5.01
CA VAL A 451 2.80 -15.15 -3.71
C VAL A 451 3.63 -15.71 -2.56
N LEU A 452 3.96 -17.01 -2.57
CA LEU A 452 4.88 -17.61 -1.59
C LEU A 452 6.22 -16.87 -1.57
N GLY A 453 6.79 -16.60 -2.75
CA GLY A 453 7.99 -15.79 -2.90
C GLY A 453 7.83 -14.35 -2.40
N ILE A 454 6.71 -13.69 -2.74
CA ILE A 454 6.40 -12.33 -2.28
C ILE A 454 6.34 -12.26 -0.75
N PHE A 455 5.60 -13.15 -0.10
CA PHE A 455 5.45 -13.14 1.36
C PHE A 455 6.76 -13.43 2.08
N ALA A 456 7.55 -14.38 1.59
CA ALA A 456 8.90 -14.64 2.11
C ALA A 456 9.81 -13.40 1.96
N ARG A 457 9.77 -12.73 0.80
CA ARG A 457 10.52 -11.48 0.56
C ARG A 457 10.09 -10.37 1.50
N LEU A 458 8.78 -10.12 1.64
CA LEU A 458 8.23 -9.08 2.51
C LEU A 458 8.65 -9.30 3.97
N ALA A 459 8.66 -10.54 4.45
CA ALA A 459 9.11 -10.87 5.79
C ALA A 459 10.62 -10.66 5.97
N ARG A 460 11.45 -11.21 5.06
CA ARG A 460 12.91 -11.20 5.21
C ARG A 460 13.56 -9.86 4.91
N ARG A 461 13.12 -9.19 3.84
CA ARG A 461 13.73 -7.93 3.37
C ARG A 461 13.06 -6.71 4.01
N ASP A 462 11.74 -6.73 4.13
CA ASP A 462 10.95 -5.55 4.50
C ASP A 462 10.44 -5.60 5.95
N GLY A 463 10.79 -6.64 6.72
CA GLY A 463 10.40 -6.80 8.13
C GLY A 463 8.91 -7.08 8.36
N LYS A 464 8.13 -7.31 7.29
CA LYS A 464 6.67 -7.50 7.36
C LYS A 464 6.33 -8.97 7.66
N THR A 465 6.65 -9.43 8.86
CA THR A 465 6.47 -10.83 9.27
C THR A 465 5.01 -11.29 9.32
N GLY A 466 4.05 -10.36 9.43
CA GLY A 466 2.61 -10.68 9.42
C GLY A 466 2.14 -11.45 8.18
N TYR A 467 2.81 -11.31 7.03
CA TYR A 467 2.43 -12.07 5.82
C TYR A 467 2.70 -13.58 5.93
N LEU A 468 3.61 -13.99 6.83
CA LEU A 468 3.94 -15.39 7.02
C LEU A 468 2.74 -16.21 7.51
N ALA A 469 1.79 -15.56 8.21
CA ALA A 469 0.55 -16.20 8.64
C ALA A 469 -0.33 -16.69 7.48
N HIS A 470 -0.10 -16.19 6.26
CA HIS A 470 -0.84 -16.63 5.07
C HIS A 470 -0.19 -17.81 4.33
N ILE A 471 1.10 -18.08 4.54
CA ILE A 471 1.84 -19.13 3.82
C ILE A 471 1.14 -20.49 3.89
N PRO A 472 0.68 -21.00 5.07
CA PRO A 472 0.02 -22.30 5.13
C PRO A 472 -1.21 -22.42 4.22
N ARG A 473 -1.98 -21.33 4.10
CA ARG A 473 -3.15 -21.28 3.21
C ARG A 473 -2.73 -21.35 1.74
N VAL A 474 -1.76 -20.52 1.35
CA VAL A 474 -1.25 -20.47 -0.02
C VAL A 474 -0.65 -21.83 -0.43
N SER A 475 0.12 -22.46 0.45
CA SER A 475 0.65 -23.81 0.25
C SER A 475 -0.46 -24.85 0.10
N SER A 476 -1.54 -24.76 0.89
CA SER A 476 -2.69 -25.68 0.76
C SER A 476 -3.42 -25.53 -0.57
N TYR A 477 -3.58 -24.30 -1.09
CA TYR A 477 -4.15 -24.07 -2.40
C TYR A 477 -3.25 -24.61 -3.50
N LEU A 478 -1.96 -24.31 -3.44
CA LEU A 478 -0.99 -24.80 -4.42
C LEU A 478 -0.94 -26.33 -4.44
N ALA A 479 -0.87 -26.98 -3.28
CA ALA A 479 -0.86 -28.43 -3.17
C ALA A 479 -2.12 -29.08 -3.77
N ARG A 480 -3.30 -28.47 -3.61
CA ARG A 480 -4.53 -28.94 -4.26
C ARG A 480 -4.46 -28.78 -5.77
N THR A 481 -4.02 -27.61 -6.26
CA THR A 481 -3.93 -27.33 -7.70
C THR A 481 -2.91 -28.24 -8.41
N LEU A 482 -1.77 -28.53 -7.76
CA LEU A 482 -0.72 -29.41 -8.30
C LEU A 482 -1.13 -30.89 -8.42
N THR A 483 -2.33 -31.27 -7.96
CA THR A 483 -2.88 -32.61 -8.22
C THR A 483 -3.32 -32.81 -9.67
N ASP A 484 -3.47 -31.74 -10.44
CA ASP A 484 -3.76 -31.83 -11.88
C ASP A 484 -2.57 -32.44 -12.65
N PRO A 485 -2.79 -33.44 -13.52
CA PRO A 485 -1.73 -34.09 -14.29
C PRO A 485 -0.85 -33.16 -15.12
N VAL A 486 -1.34 -31.97 -15.52
CA VAL A 486 -0.55 -30.98 -16.27
C VAL A 486 0.71 -30.55 -15.52
N PHE A 487 0.69 -30.61 -14.18
CA PHE A 487 1.81 -30.22 -13.32
C PHE A 487 2.76 -31.36 -12.95
N GLY A 488 2.66 -32.53 -13.60
CA GLY A 488 3.46 -33.71 -13.22
C GLY A 488 4.97 -33.46 -13.13
N ASN A 489 5.53 -32.56 -13.95
CA ASN A 489 6.95 -32.20 -13.93
C ASN A 489 7.32 -31.13 -12.89
N LEU A 490 6.34 -30.58 -12.17
CA LEU A 490 6.51 -29.48 -11.24
C LEU A 490 6.39 -29.90 -9.77
N THR A 491 5.62 -30.94 -9.46
CA THR A 491 5.31 -31.36 -8.09
C THR A 491 6.54 -31.56 -7.21
N ASP A 492 7.58 -32.22 -7.73
CA ASP A 492 8.82 -32.51 -7.00
C ASP A 492 9.55 -31.24 -6.48
N PHE A 493 9.39 -30.09 -7.16
CA PHE A 493 10.01 -28.83 -6.73
C PHE A 493 9.34 -28.20 -5.50
N TYR A 494 8.13 -28.64 -5.15
CA TYR A 494 7.36 -28.11 -4.01
C TYR A 494 7.41 -29.04 -2.79
N ASP A 495 7.50 -30.35 -3.00
CA ASP A 495 7.44 -31.36 -1.93
C ASP A 495 8.50 -31.13 -0.83
N ALA A 496 9.76 -30.86 -1.23
CA ALA A 496 10.84 -30.62 -0.28
C ALA A 496 10.59 -29.37 0.60
N ALA A 497 10.09 -28.29 0.00
CA ALA A 497 9.82 -27.05 0.72
C ALA A 497 8.60 -27.17 1.65
N PHE A 498 7.59 -27.95 1.25
CA PHE A 498 6.39 -28.16 2.06
C PHE A 498 6.60 -29.15 3.21
N ALA A 499 7.49 -30.12 3.05
CA ALA A 499 7.87 -31.03 4.13
C ALA A 499 8.50 -30.29 5.33
N ASP A 500 9.34 -29.28 5.07
CA ASP A 500 10.02 -28.50 6.12
C ASP A 500 9.11 -27.46 6.82
N LEU A 501 7.96 -27.14 6.22
CA LEU A 501 6.95 -26.23 6.79
C LEU A 501 5.95 -26.96 7.70
N ALA A 502 5.91 -28.29 7.67
CA ALA A 502 5.11 -29.06 8.61
C ALA A 502 5.60 -28.81 10.04
N PRO A 503 4.71 -28.65 11.04
CA PRO A 503 5.13 -28.49 12.42
C PRO A 503 6.04 -29.66 12.80
N LYS A 504 7.29 -29.38 13.17
CA LYS A 504 8.20 -30.38 13.72
C LYS A 504 7.56 -30.91 15.00
N SER A 505 7.16 -32.19 14.96
CA SER A 505 6.48 -32.91 16.03
C SER A 505 7.21 -32.86 17.36
#